data_AF-A0A1H0GML3-F1
#
_entry.id   AF-A0A1H0GML3-F1
#
_cell.length_a   1.000
_cell.length_b   1.000
_cell.length_c   1.000
_cell.angle_alpha   90.00
_cell.angle_beta   90.00
_cell.angle_gamma   90.00
#
_symmetry.space_group_name_H-M   'P 1'
#
loop_
_entity.id
_entity.type
_entity.pdbx_description
1 polymer ?
#
loop_
_entity_poly.entity_id
_entity_poly.type
_entity_poly.pdbx_seq_one_letter_code
_entity_poly.pdbx_strand_id
1 'polypeptide(L)'
;MTGQAVPMWPVVVPLTAVACALLLHRMRRRGVLTGPRALLVATACVYLAGVVANTVWPMVLGRRRTTPWQVYLDLVPLSGTELVDAAGNVVVFLPLGFLLPLLLRRASAVRVVSAGAALSLAMEVVQFVNALTLAGGHVADVDDWLANTAGAALGYALLLGARRVPAVARGLRALALHPGTPAPPVTRTPPPRPAAGAPTTAAAGRTRRR
;
A
#
# COMPACT_ATOMS: atom_id res chain seq x y z
N MET A 1 1.57 1.15 42.81
CA MET A 1 0.62 2.07 42.14
C MET A 1 0.00 1.31 40.97
N THR A 2 -1.31 1.13 40.97
CA THR A 2 -2.04 0.49 39.86
C THR A 2 -2.07 1.45 38.68
N GLY A 3 -1.50 1.05 37.54
CA GLY A 3 -1.51 1.88 36.34
C GLY A 3 -2.91 1.93 35.72
N GLN A 4 -3.19 3.02 35.00
CA GLN A 4 -4.47 3.22 34.33
C GLN A 4 -4.32 2.91 32.83
N ALA A 5 -5.05 1.89 32.36
CA ALA A 5 -5.11 1.58 30.93
C ALA A 5 -5.90 2.66 30.19
N VAL A 6 -5.36 3.14 29.07
CA VAL A 6 -6.05 4.10 28.21
C VAL A 6 -6.93 3.33 27.22
N PRO A 7 -8.25 3.60 27.12
CA PRO A 7 -9.09 2.94 26.14
C PRO A 7 -8.77 3.43 24.72
N MET A 8 -8.69 2.50 23.77
CA MET A 8 -8.31 2.78 22.38
C MET A 8 -9.42 3.44 21.56
N TRP A 9 -10.63 2.90 21.63
CA TRP A 9 -11.76 3.31 20.78
C TRP A 9 -12.12 4.80 20.88
N PRO A 10 -12.15 5.43 22.07
CA PRO A 10 -12.45 6.86 22.20
C PRO A 10 -11.42 7.78 21.53
N VAL A 11 -10.24 7.27 21.18
CA VAL A 11 -9.17 8.04 20.52
C VAL A 11 -9.13 7.74 19.03
N VAL A 12 -9.02 6.46 18.66
CA VAL A 12 -8.77 6.06 17.27
C VAL A 12 -9.99 6.34 16.38
N VAL A 13 -11.20 6.05 16.84
CA VAL A 13 -12.43 6.21 16.04
C VAL A 13 -12.67 7.68 15.65
N PRO A 14 -12.73 8.64 16.57
CA PRO A 14 -12.98 10.04 16.19
C PRO A 14 -11.85 10.63 15.36
N LEU A 15 -10.59 10.33 15.67
CA LEU A 15 -9.46 10.81 14.87
C LEU A 15 -9.51 10.28 13.44
N THR A 16 -9.86 9.01 13.26
CA THR A 16 -10.01 8.39 11.94
C THR A 16 -11.17 9.01 11.18
N ALA A 17 -12.32 9.24 11.84
CA ALA A 17 -13.48 9.88 11.23
C ALA A 17 -13.14 11.30 10.76
N VAL A 18 -12.46 12.09 11.59
CA VAL A 18 -12.02 13.46 11.25
C VAL A 18 -11.02 13.43 10.09
N ALA A 19 -9.99 12.58 10.15
CA ALA A 19 -9.00 12.48 9.08
C ALA A 19 -9.64 12.09 7.75
N CYS A 20 -10.53 11.09 7.76
CA CYS A 20 -11.27 10.67 6.57
C CYS A 20 -12.15 11.81 6.03
N ALA A 21 -12.92 12.48 6.89
CA ALA A 21 -13.77 13.61 6.51
C ALA A 21 -12.95 14.76 5.87
N LEU A 22 -11.80 15.10 6.45
CA LEU A 22 -10.91 16.14 5.92
C LEU A 22 -10.33 15.77 4.54
N LEU A 23 -9.92 14.51 4.35
CA LEU A 23 -9.42 14.03 3.06
C LEU A 23 -10.52 14.07 1.99
N LEU A 24 -11.71 13.56 2.32
CA LEU A 24 -12.87 13.58 1.41
C LEU A 24 -13.30 15.02 1.09
N HIS A 25 -13.33 15.90 2.09
CA HIS A 25 -13.63 17.32 1.90
C HIS A 25 -12.60 17.97 0.96
N ARG A 26 -11.30 17.72 1.18
CA ARG A 26 -10.23 18.23 0.31
C ARG A 26 -10.37 17.72 -1.13
N MET A 27 -10.73 16.46 -1.33
CA MET A 27 -10.98 15.89 -2.66
C MET A 27 -12.20 16.53 -3.33
N ARG A 28 -13.28 16.78 -2.57
CA ARG A 28 -14.47 17.48 -3.05
C ARG A 28 -14.12 18.91 -3.48
N ARG A 29 -13.36 19.65 -2.67
CA ARG A 29 -12.91 21.01 -2.97
C ARG A 29 -12.02 21.09 -4.21
N ARG A 30 -11.31 20.00 -4.53
CA ARG A 30 -10.46 19.88 -5.72
C ARG A 30 -11.21 19.34 -6.95
N GLY A 31 -12.49 19.01 -6.83
CA GLY A 31 -13.29 18.46 -7.94
C GLY A 31 -12.88 17.04 -8.38
N VAL A 32 -12.15 16.30 -7.55
CA VAL A 32 -11.62 14.97 -7.89
C VAL A 32 -12.32 13.82 -7.17
N LEU A 33 -13.31 14.14 -6.31
CA LEU A 33 -14.07 13.15 -5.54
C LEU A 33 -15.00 12.35 -6.45
N THR A 34 -14.82 11.04 -6.46
CA THR A 34 -15.73 10.07 -7.09
C THR A 34 -16.07 9.00 -6.05
N GLY A 35 -17.19 8.29 -6.22
CA GLY A 35 -17.58 7.20 -5.31
C GLY A 35 -16.47 6.16 -5.08
N PRO A 36 -15.84 5.62 -6.14
CA PRO A 36 -14.72 4.70 -5.99
C PRO A 36 -13.52 5.30 -5.24
N ARG A 37 -13.12 6.53 -5.54
CA ARG A 37 -11.99 7.17 -4.84
C ARG A 37 -12.30 7.45 -3.36
N ALA A 38 -13.56 7.78 -3.05
CA ALA A 38 -14.02 7.93 -1.67
C ALA A 38 -13.90 6.59 -0.91
N LEU A 39 -14.33 5.49 -1.54
CA LEU A 39 -14.19 4.14 -0.99
C LEU A 39 -12.72 3.79 -0.72
N LEU A 40 -11.84 4.02 -1.69
CA LEU A 40 -10.39 3.78 -1.52
C LEU A 40 -9.83 4.53 -0.31
N VAL A 41 -10.15 5.82 -0.17
CA VAL A 41 -9.66 6.64 0.94
C VAL A 41 -10.25 6.20 2.27
N ALA A 42 -11.54 5.86 2.32
CA ALA A 42 -12.17 5.34 3.53
C ALA A 42 -11.53 4.01 3.96
N THR A 43 -11.31 3.07 3.03
CA THR A 43 -10.60 1.81 3.30
C THR A 43 -9.20 2.07 3.82
N ALA A 44 -8.44 2.98 3.20
CA ALA A 44 -7.10 3.33 3.65
C ALA A 44 -7.10 3.96 5.05
N CYS A 45 -8.08 4.81 5.38
CA CYS A 45 -8.20 5.40 6.72
C CYS A 45 -8.50 4.34 7.78
N VAL A 46 -9.46 3.44 7.52
CA VAL A 46 -9.80 2.35 8.44
C VAL A 46 -8.61 1.39 8.64
N TYR A 47 -7.92 1.05 7.54
CA TYR A 47 -6.72 0.22 7.60
C TYR A 47 -5.62 0.87 8.48
N LEU A 48 -5.28 2.13 8.21
CA LEU A 48 -4.26 2.85 8.98
C LEU A 48 -4.68 3.02 10.45
N ALA A 49 -5.97 3.20 10.72
CA ALA A 49 -6.49 3.24 12.08
C ALA A 49 -6.24 1.92 12.84
N GLY A 50 -6.46 0.79 12.17
CA GLY A 50 -6.15 -0.53 12.73
C GLY A 50 -4.66 -0.72 13.02
N VAL A 51 -3.79 -0.31 12.07
CA VAL A 51 -2.33 -0.35 12.25
C VAL A 51 -1.91 0.50 13.45
N VAL A 52 -2.39 1.74 13.54
CA VAL A 52 -2.10 2.64 14.68
C VAL A 52 -2.63 2.06 15.99
N ALA A 53 -3.85 1.52 15.99
CA ALA A 53 -4.44 0.90 17.17
C ALA A 53 -3.58 -0.26 17.68
N ASN A 54 -3.15 -1.17 16.80
CA ASN A 54 -2.28 -2.30 17.13
C ASN A 54 -0.90 -1.86 17.62
N THR A 55 -0.34 -0.82 17.02
CA THR A 55 1.01 -0.34 17.35
C THR A 55 1.05 0.35 18.72
N VAL A 56 0.04 1.17 19.01
CA VAL A 56 0.05 2.08 20.17
C VAL A 56 -0.59 1.44 21.41
N TRP A 57 -1.54 0.52 21.24
CA TRP A 57 -2.21 -0.15 22.37
C TRP A 57 -1.76 -1.60 22.53
N PRO A 58 -1.72 -2.12 23.78
CA PRO A 58 -2.10 -1.45 25.02
C PRO A 58 -1.02 -0.50 25.54
N MET A 59 -1.45 0.60 26.17
CA MET A 59 -0.59 1.51 26.92
C MET A 59 -1.22 1.83 28.29
N VAL A 60 -0.39 1.88 29.32
CA VAL A 60 -0.78 1.97 30.73
C VAL A 60 -0.05 3.13 31.40
N LEU A 61 -0.78 4.19 31.72
CA LEU A 61 -0.23 5.37 32.38
C LEU A 61 0.05 5.12 33.85
N GLY A 62 1.12 5.73 34.37
CA GLY A 62 1.48 5.67 35.79
C GLY A 62 2.04 4.33 36.27
N ARG A 63 2.13 3.30 35.41
CA ARG A 63 2.81 2.04 35.73
C ARG A 63 4.29 2.17 35.40
N ARG A 64 5.14 2.21 36.44
CA ARG A 64 6.59 2.08 36.28
C ARG A 64 6.97 0.63 36.00
N ARG A 65 7.85 0.41 35.03
CA ARG A 65 8.52 -0.87 34.81
C ARG A 65 9.94 -0.81 35.35
N THR A 66 10.36 -1.90 35.99
CA THR A 66 11.72 -2.11 36.50
C THR A 66 12.45 -3.19 35.71
N THR A 67 11.77 -3.83 34.75
CA THR A 67 12.33 -4.80 33.84
C THR A 67 13.39 -4.15 32.94
N PRO A 68 14.53 -4.81 32.72
CA PRO A 68 15.55 -4.33 31.80
C PRO A 68 15.00 -4.16 30.38
N TRP A 69 15.51 -3.17 29.65
CA TRP A 69 15.01 -2.82 28.32
C TRP A 69 15.24 -3.95 27.29
N GLN A 70 16.24 -4.80 27.50
CA GLN A 70 16.60 -5.91 26.62
C GLN A 70 15.45 -6.92 26.46
N VAL A 71 14.54 -7.01 27.43
CA VAL A 71 13.38 -7.92 27.35
C VAL A 71 12.34 -7.43 26.34
N TYR A 72 12.41 -6.16 25.92
CA TYR A 72 11.47 -5.55 24.97
C TYR A 72 12.03 -5.41 23.56
N LEU A 73 13.21 -5.97 23.30
CA LEU A 73 13.89 -5.87 22.02
C LEU A 73 14.47 -7.23 21.63
N ASP A 74 13.88 -7.87 20.63
CA ASP A 74 14.45 -9.04 19.99
C ASP A 74 15.01 -8.69 18.61
N LEU A 75 16.32 -8.87 18.46
CA LEU A 75 17.05 -8.61 17.22
C LEU A 75 17.70 -9.88 16.67
N VAL A 76 17.50 -11.03 17.33
CA VAL A 76 18.05 -12.29 16.87
C VAL A 76 17.02 -12.91 15.94
N PRO A 77 17.26 -12.92 14.62
CA PRO A 77 16.27 -13.47 13.71
C PRO A 77 16.07 -14.96 13.97
N LEU A 78 14.81 -15.41 13.93
CA LEU A 78 14.45 -16.81 14.13
C LEU A 78 14.75 -17.37 15.54
N SER A 79 14.90 -16.50 16.54
CA SER A 79 15.14 -16.87 17.95
C SER A 79 13.92 -17.43 18.67
N GLY A 80 12.72 -17.22 18.12
CA GLY A 80 11.45 -17.60 18.73
C GLY A 80 10.24 -17.43 17.81
N THR A 81 10.45 -17.41 16.49
CA THR A 81 9.38 -17.16 15.53
C THR A 81 8.33 -18.27 15.54
N GLU A 82 7.13 -17.93 15.97
CA GLU A 82 5.95 -18.77 15.74
C GLU A 82 5.40 -18.49 14.35
N LEU A 83 5.28 -19.52 13.52
CA LEU A 83 4.82 -19.37 12.12
C LEU A 83 3.46 -18.68 12.01
N VAL A 84 2.59 -18.89 13.01
CA VAL A 84 1.26 -18.27 13.07
C VAL A 84 1.35 -16.76 13.26
N ASP A 85 2.25 -16.30 14.12
CA ASP A 85 2.45 -14.88 14.43
C ASP A 85 3.07 -14.15 13.23
N ALA A 86 4.12 -14.74 12.64
CA ALA A 86 4.72 -14.24 11.42
C ALA A 86 3.70 -14.17 10.27
N ALA A 87 2.85 -15.19 10.11
CA ALA A 87 1.78 -15.17 9.10
C ALA A 87 0.75 -14.07 9.38
N GLY A 88 0.41 -13.83 10.66
CA GLY A 88 -0.45 -12.72 11.09
C GLY A 88 0.10 -11.37 10.64
N ASN A 89 1.39 -11.11 10.90
CA ASN A 89 2.08 -9.88 10.52
C ASN A 89 2.14 -9.68 8.99
N VAL A 90 2.43 -10.76 8.23
CA VAL A 90 2.31 -10.76 6.77
C VAL A 90 0.91 -10.31 6.33
N VAL A 91 -0.14 -10.91 6.90
CA VAL A 91 -1.53 -10.62 6.54
C VAL A 91 -1.91 -9.17 6.84
N VAL A 92 -1.45 -8.62 7.97
CA VAL A 92 -1.69 -7.20 8.35
C VAL A 92 -1.06 -6.24 7.34
N PHE A 93 0.05 -6.60 6.68
CA PHE A 93 0.73 -5.75 5.70
C PHE A 93 0.31 -5.99 4.24
N LEU A 94 -0.44 -7.05 3.93
CA LEU A 94 -1.00 -7.27 2.58
C LEU A 94 -1.82 -6.05 2.08
N PRO A 95 -2.73 -5.44 2.87
CA PRO A 95 -3.48 -4.27 2.42
C PRO A 95 -2.58 -3.07 2.12
N LEU A 96 -1.51 -2.84 2.87
CA LEU A 96 -0.57 -1.75 2.59
C LEU A 96 0.03 -1.90 1.19
N GLY A 97 0.57 -3.09 0.90
CA GLY A 97 1.18 -3.39 -0.40
C GLY A 97 0.20 -3.23 -1.56
N PHE A 98 -1.06 -3.57 -1.34
CA PHE A 98 -2.12 -3.47 -2.35
C PHE A 98 -2.64 -2.03 -2.55
N LEU A 99 -2.87 -1.29 -1.46
CA LEU A 99 -3.49 0.03 -1.48
C LEU A 99 -2.51 1.13 -1.88
N LEU A 100 -1.24 1.04 -1.46
CA LEU A 100 -0.26 2.11 -1.64
C LEU A 100 -0.08 2.53 -3.12
N PRO A 101 -0.01 1.61 -4.11
CA PRO A 101 0.07 1.99 -5.52
C PRO A 101 -1.19 2.60 -6.11
N LEU A 102 -2.35 2.47 -5.44
CA LEU A 102 -3.60 3.12 -5.84
C LEU A 102 -3.68 4.56 -5.31
N LEU A 103 -2.97 4.83 -4.21
CA LEU A 103 -2.88 6.14 -3.58
C LEU A 103 -1.78 7.01 -4.18
N LEU A 104 -0.65 6.41 -4.57
CA LEU A 104 0.53 7.12 -5.09
C LEU A 104 0.50 7.32 -6.60
N ARG A 105 1.07 8.43 -7.08
CA ARG A 105 1.20 8.73 -8.52
C ARG A 105 2.13 7.76 -9.27
N ARG A 106 3.18 7.30 -8.61
CA ARG A 106 4.15 6.33 -9.13
C ARG A 106 4.57 5.42 -7.99
N ALA A 107 4.29 4.13 -8.08
CA ALA A 107 4.68 3.13 -7.10
C ALA A 107 5.33 1.96 -7.82
N SER A 108 6.66 1.86 -7.69
CA SER A 108 7.41 0.67 -8.08
C SER A 108 7.41 -0.33 -6.92
N ALA A 109 7.75 -1.59 -7.21
CA ALA A 109 7.93 -2.62 -6.18
C ALA A 109 8.87 -2.13 -5.07
N VAL A 110 10.03 -1.58 -5.44
CA VAL A 110 11.02 -1.03 -4.50
C VAL A 110 10.41 0.04 -3.60
N ARG A 111 9.61 0.98 -4.15
CA ARG A 111 8.97 2.02 -3.35
C ARG A 111 7.94 1.46 -2.39
N VAL A 112 7.18 0.44 -2.81
CA VAL A 112 6.14 -0.17 -1.97
C VAL A 112 6.76 -0.97 -0.84
N VAL A 113 7.75 -1.81 -1.16
CA VAL A 113 8.46 -2.63 -0.18
C VAL A 113 9.26 -1.76 0.79
N SER A 114 9.98 -0.74 0.32
CA SER A 114 10.70 0.18 1.21
C SER A 114 9.76 1.00 2.10
N ALA A 115 8.60 1.43 1.60
CA ALA A 115 7.60 2.09 2.42
C ALA A 115 7.00 1.14 3.48
N GLY A 116 6.77 -0.12 3.10
CA GLY A 116 6.34 -1.17 4.03
C GLY A 116 7.38 -1.43 5.12
N ALA A 117 8.64 -1.65 4.74
CA ALA A 117 9.75 -1.84 5.66
C ALA A 117 9.95 -0.63 6.59
N ALA A 118 9.87 0.59 6.06
CA ALA A 118 10.01 1.80 6.86
C ALA A 118 8.85 2.00 7.84
N LEU A 119 7.60 1.73 7.40
CA LEU A 119 6.44 1.78 8.30
C LEU A 119 6.55 0.71 9.39
N SER A 120 6.91 -0.51 9.01
CA SER A 120 7.10 -1.62 9.95
C SER A 120 8.18 -1.28 10.98
N LEU A 121 9.33 -0.77 10.55
CA LEU A 121 10.40 -0.33 11.47
C LEU A 121 9.91 0.76 12.41
N ALA A 122 9.11 1.71 11.91
CA ALA A 122 8.52 2.74 12.76
C ALA A 122 7.53 2.15 13.79
N MET A 123 6.79 1.09 13.44
CA MET A 123 5.93 0.37 14.39
C MET A 123 6.75 -0.27 15.51
N GLU A 124 7.80 -1.02 15.17
CA GLU A 124 8.71 -1.64 16.15
C GLU A 124 9.32 -0.60 17.10
N VAL A 125 9.78 0.53 16.56
CA VAL A 125 10.33 1.63 17.37
C VAL A 125 9.28 2.20 18.32
N VAL A 126 8.04 2.42 17.85
CA VAL A 126 6.95 2.91 18.70
C VAL A 126 6.60 1.89 19.77
N GLN A 127 6.51 0.60 19.44
CA GLN A 127 6.24 -0.48 20.38
C GLN A 127 7.33 -0.58 21.45
N PHE A 128 8.60 -0.48 21.07
CA PHE A 128 9.72 -0.42 22.00
C PHE A 128 9.61 0.76 22.96
N VAL A 129 9.44 1.99 22.44
CA VAL A 129 9.30 3.20 23.26
C VAL A 129 8.09 3.09 24.19
N ASN A 130 6.97 2.58 23.69
CA ASN A 130 5.74 2.37 24.46
C ASN A 130 5.94 1.33 25.58
N ALA A 131 6.68 0.25 25.31
CA ALA A 131 7.06 -0.75 26.30
C ALA A 131 7.91 -0.16 27.44
N LEU A 132 8.81 0.78 27.13
CA LEU A 132 9.67 1.45 28.10
C LEU A 132 8.97 2.56 28.90
N THR A 133 8.12 3.35 28.25
CA THR A 133 7.60 4.61 28.82
C THR A 133 6.18 4.51 29.34
N LEU A 134 5.36 3.63 28.77
CA LEU A 134 3.93 3.50 29.04
C LEU A 134 3.54 2.06 29.38
N ALA A 135 4.52 1.24 29.79
CA ALA A 135 4.33 -0.16 30.14
C ALA A 135 3.54 -0.97 29.09
N GLY A 136 3.79 -0.67 27.81
CA GLY A 136 3.16 -1.33 26.67
C GLY A 136 3.39 -2.84 26.63
N GLY A 137 2.46 -3.57 26.03
CA GLY A 137 2.47 -5.05 26.02
C GLY A 137 3.40 -5.70 24.99
N HIS A 138 3.93 -4.92 24.05
CA HIS A 138 4.65 -5.43 22.89
C HIS A 138 6.16 -5.55 23.13
N VAL A 139 6.77 -6.46 22.39
CA VAL A 139 8.22 -6.58 22.19
C VAL A 139 8.49 -6.10 20.77
N ALA A 140 9.54 -5.32 20.57
CA ALA A 140 9.98 -4.95 19.24
C ALA A 140 10.83 -6.08 18.66
N ASP A 141 10.48 -6.58 17.48
CA ASP A 141 10.98 -7.83 16.93
C ASP A 141 11.43 -7.67 15.47
N VAL A 142 12.64 -8.16 15.16
CA VAL A 142 13.16 -8.20 13.80
C VAL A 142 12.35 -9.14 12.89
N ASP A 143 11.78 -10.22 13.42
CA ASP A 143 10.96 -11.16 12.64
C ASP A 143 9.62 -10.53 12.25
N ASP A 144 9.02 -9.72 13.13
CA ASP A 144 7.83 -8.92 12.82
C ASP A 144 8.14 -7.88 11.74
N TRP A 145 9.30 -7.22 11.85
CA TRP A 145 9.77 -6.30 10.82
C TRP A 145 9.89 -6.97 9.44
N LEU A 146 10.48 -8.16 9.39
CA LEU A 146 10.66 -8.95 8.17
C LEU A 146 9.31 -9.46 7.61
N ALA A 147 8.45 -10.01 8.47
CA ALA A 147 7.13 -10.52 8.11
C ALA A 147 6.24 -9.42 7.51
N ASN A 148 6.17 -8.26 8.14
CA ASN A 148 5.47 -7.09 7.65
C ASN A 148 6.02 -6.61 6.29
N THR A 149 7.35 -6.61 6.14
CA THR A 149 8.00 -6.26 4.87
C THR A 149 7.63 -7.24 3.75
N ALA A 150 7.60 -8.55 4.06
CA ALA A 150 7.13 -9.58 3.15
C ALA A 150 5.64 -9.40 2.80
N GLY A 151 4.80 -9.07 3.77
CA GLY A 151 3.39 -8.72 3.57
C GLY A 151 3.20 -7.56 2.58
N ALA A 152 4.00 -6.50 2.70
CA ALA A 152 3.96 -5.39 1.74
C ALA A 152 4.33 -5.83 0.30
N ALA A 153 5.36 -6.70 0.18
CA ALA A 153 5.76 -7.26 -1.11
C ALA A 153 4.66 -8.14 -1.73
N LEU A 154 4.06 -9.02 -0.93
CA LEU A 154 2.98 -9.91 -1.36
C LEU A 154 1.71 -9.12 -1.71
N GLY A 155 1.35 -8.12 -0.92
CA GLY A 155 0.23 -7.22 -1.22
C GLY A 155 0.39 -6.50 -2.57
N TYR A 156 1.62 -6.06 -2.88
CA TYR A 156 1.94 -5.49 -4.18
C TYR A 156 1.81 -6.53 -5.30
N ALA A 157 2.29 -7.76 -5.09
CA ALA A 157 2.15 -8.85 -6.06
C ALA A 157 0.67 -9.18 -6.33
N LEU A 158 -0.17 -9.21 -5.30
CA LEU A 158 -1.62 -9.39 -5.43
C LEU A 158 -2.26 -8.29 -6.29
N LEU A 159 -1.86 -7.04 -6.12
CA LEU A 159 -2.32 -5.95 -6.99
C LEU A 159 -1.90 -6.18 -8.45
N LEU A 160 -0.67 -6.62 -8.69
CA LEU A 160 -0.20 -6.92 -10.04
C LEU A 160 -1.00 -8.06 -10.69
N GLY A 161 -1.29 -9.12 -9.93
CA GLY A 161 -2.16 -10.23 -10.35
C GLY A 161 -3.57 -9.76 -10.67
N ALA A 162 -4.18 -8.97 -9.77
CA ALA A 162 -5.52 -8.40 -9.94
C ALA A 162 -5.63 -7.55 -11.21
N ARG A 163 -4.57 -6.82 -11.58
CA ARG A 163 -4.51 -6.02 -12.82
C ARG A 163 -4.49 -6.86 -14.10
N ARG A 164 -4.19 -8.16 -14.04
CA ARG A 164 -4.24 -9.06 -15.21
C ARG A 164 -5.68 -9.41 -15.61
N VAL A 165 -6.63 -9.32 -14.68
CA VAL A 165 -8.05 -9.59 -14.96
C VAL A 165 -8.73 -8.31 -15.48
N PRO A 166 -9.22 -8.26 -16.73
CA PRO A 166 -9.71 -7.02 -17.34
C PRO A 166 -10.87 -6.36 -16.59
N ALA A 167 -11.77 -7.16 -16.00
CA ALA A 167 -12.87 -6.65 -15.19
C ALA A 167 -12.38 -5.97 -13.91
N VAL A 168 -11.44 -6.60 -13.19
CA VAL A 168 -10.86 -6.06 -11.96
C VAL A 168 -9.99 -4.83 -12.26
N ALA A 169 -9.19 -4.87 -13.33
CA ALA A 169 -8.36 -3.75 -13.76
C ALA A 169 -9.18 -2.48 -14.03
N ARG A 170 -10.40 -2.60 -14.59
CA ARG A 170 -11.32 -1.46 -14.77
C ARG A 170 -11.73 -0.85 -13.43
N GLY A 171 -12.10 -1.69 -12.45
CA GLY A 171 -12.42 -1.24 -11.10
C GLY A 171 -11.24 -0.54 -10.41
N LEU A 172 -10.05 -1.14 -10.47
CA LEU A 172 -8.82 -0.56 -9.88
C LEU A 172 -8.45 0.79 -10.49
N ARG A 173 -8.68 1.00 -11.79
CA ARG A 173 -8.47 2.30 -12.44
C ARG A 173 -9.45 3.36 -11.95
N ALA A 174 -10.69 2.98 -11.67
CA ALA A 174 -11.68 3.89 -11.10
C ALA A 174 -11.34 4.28 -9.65
N LEU A 175 -10.76 3.34 -8.89
CA LEU A 175 -10.28 3.56 -7.51
C LEU A 175 -9.04 4.47 -7.47
N ALA A 176 -8.09 4.31 -8.40
CA ALA A 176 -6.80 5.00 -8.35
C ALA A 176 -6.93 6.53 -8.28
N LEU A 177 -6.23 7.14 -7.31
CA LEU A 177 -6.19 8.61 -7.15
C LEU A 177 -5.45 9.29 -8.29
N HIS A 178 -4.47 8.60 -8.85
CA HIS A 178 -3.74 9.01 -10.03
C HIS A 178 -3.94 7.96 -11.12
N PRO A 179 -4.57 8.30 -12.26
CA PRO A 179 -4.56 7.39 -13.40
C PRO A 179 -3.09 7.17 -13.78
N GLY A 180 -2.60 5.94 -13.59
CA GLY A 180 -1.27 5.57 -14.04
C GLY A 180 -1.15 5.90 -15.52
N THR A 181 0.00 6.42 -15.93
CA THR A 181 0.33 6.62 -17.35
C THR A 181 0.01 5.31 -18.10
N PRO A 182 -0.60 5.37 -19.29
CA PRO A 182 -0.76 4.17 -20.12
C PRO A 182 0.56 3.41 -20.21
N ALA A 183 0.50 2.10 -20.35
CA ALA A 183 1.68 1.34 -20.76
C ALA A 183 2.34 2.07 -21.95
N PRO A 184 3.69 2.15 -22.01
CA PRO A 184 4.35 2.74 -23.17
C PRO A 184 3.73 2.12 -24.43
N PRO A 185 3.46 2.91 -25.48
CA PRO A 185 2.90 2.38 -26.70
C PRO A 185 3.77 1.19 -27.10
N VAL A 186 3.18 0.01 -27.24
CA VAL A 186 3.86 -1.08 -27.94
C VAL A 186 4.20 -0.47 -29.29
N THR A 187 5.48 -0.19 -29.53
CA THR A 187 5.97 0.30 -30.81
C THR A 187 5.61 -0.79 -31.79
N ARG A 188 4.45 -0.67 -32.45
CA ARG A 188 4.15 -1.49 -33.61
C ARG A 188 5.20 -1.07 -34.60
N THR A 189 6.20 -1.92 -34.81
CA THR A 189 7.19 -1.74 -35.86
C THR A 189 6.39 -1.42 -37.12
N PRO A 190 6.64 -0.28 -37.78
CA PRO A 190 5.94 0.06 -39.01
C PRO A 190 6.07 -1.12 -39.96
N PRO A 191 5.00 -1.52 -40.68
CA PRO A 191 5.15 -2.54 -41.72
C PRO A 191 6.27 -2.09 -42.68
N PRO A 192 7.12 -3.03 -43.14
CA PRO A 192 8.22 -2.70 -44.04
C PRO A 192 7.68 -1.91 -45.22
N ARG A 193 8.31 -0.76 -45.52
CA ARG A 193 7.97 0.05 -46.69
C ARG A 193 8.05 -0.85 -47.94
N PRO A 194 7.05 -0.85 -48.83
CA PRO A 194 7.18 -1.54 -50.11
C PRO A 194 8.42 -1.01 -50.82
N ALA A 195 9.26 -1.92 -51.30
CA ALA A 195 10.49 -1.59 -52.01
C ALA A 195 10.15 -0.66 -53.19
N ALA A 196 10.77 0.51 -53.22
CA ALA A 196 10.70 1.40 -54.36
C ALA A 196 11.42 0.73 -55.53
N GLY A 197 10.66 0.17 -56.49
CA GLY A 197 11.28 -0.49 -57.64
C GLY A 197 10.39 -1.37 -58.52
N ALA A 198 9.06 -1.24 -58.50
CA ALA A 198 8.22 -1.90 -59.49
C ALA A 198 7.94 -0.92 -60.66
N PRO A 199 8.36 -1.24 -61.91
CA PRO A 199 8.07 -0.39 -63.06
C PRO A 199 6.56 -0.34 -63.31
N THR A 200 6.00 0.86 -63.33
CA THR A 200 4.63 1.11 -63.74
C THR A 200 4.56 1.01 -65.26
N THR A 201 4.06 -0.10 -65.81
CA THR A 201 3.72 -0.18 -67.24
C THR A 201 2.46 0.67 -67.48
N ALA A 202 2.70 1.88 -67.98
CA ALA A 202 1.68 2.81 -68.40
C ALA A 202 0.91 2.27 -69.62
N ALA A 203 -0.41 2.32 -69.50
CA ALA A 203 -1.36 2.05 -70.57
C ALA A 203 -1.22 3.08 -71.71
N ALA A 204 -1.11 2.59 -72.94
CA ALA A 204 -1.26 3.36 -74.16
C ALA A 204 -2.52 2.89 -74.89
N GLY A 205 -3.32 3.83 -75.41
CA GLY A 205 -4.27 3.56 -76.50
C GLY A 205 -5.72 3.94 -76.25
N ARG A 206 -6.00 5.25 -76.15
CA ARG A 206 -7.30 5.81 -76.52
C ARG A 206 -7.41 5.84 -78.05
N THR A 207 -8.46 5.24 -78.62
CA THR A 207 -9.07 5.73 -79.88
C THR A 207 -10.58 5.49 -79.89
N ARG A 208 -11.33 6.58 -79.82
CA ARG A 208 -12.75 6.72 -80.19
C ARG A 208 -12.86 6.81 -81.72
N ARG A 209 -13.78 6.07 -82.33
CA ARG A 209 -14.52 6.43 -83.56
C ARG A 209 -15.96 5.94 -83.36
N ARG A 210 -16.89 6.89 -83.21
CA ARG A 210 -17.94 7.30 -84.17
C ARG A 210 -19.03 6.24 -84.31
#